data_AF-A0ABD2PHW5-F1
#
_entry.id   AF-A0ABD2PHW5-F1
#
_cell.length_a   1.000
_cell.length_b   1.000
_cell.length_c   1.000
_cell.angle_alpha   90.00
_cell.angle_beta   90.00
_cell.angle_gamma   90.00
#
_symmetry.space_group_name_H-M   'P 1'
#
loop_
_entity.id
_entity.type
_entity.pdbx_description
1 polymer ?
#
loop_
_entity_poly.entity_id
_entity_poly.type
_entity_poly.pdbx_seq_one_letter_code
_entity_poly.pdbx_strand_id
1 'polypeptide(L)'
;MTSDSRKIISTDNSLTTCSSEISSFPVSDIPIPNAGTILSLKHNDNRPYLEIGIGSKDILGLIDTGSNISILGKPSLYLLSELNLNLQYDLSTQVHTADSKLQCCLGYVSLQNSTEFVKCFVIP
;
A
#
# COMPACT_ATOMS: atom_id res chain seq x y z
N MET A 1 -28.09 2.15 -63.39
CA MET A 1 -27.61 1.36 -62.23
C MET A 1 -26.40 2.09 -61.69
N THR A 2 -26.46 2.39 -60.40
CA THR A 2 -25.84 3.52 -59.71
C THR A 2 -24.36 3.33 -59.42
N SER A 3 -23.60 4.40 -59.64
CA SER A 3 -22.22 4.62 -59.19
C SER A 3 -22.12 4.53 -57.67
N ASP A 4 -21.15 3.79 -57.16
CA ASP A 4 -20.84 3.74 -55.72
C ASP A 4 -19.37 4.11 -55.49
N SER A 5 -19.13 5.41 -55.44
CA SER A 5 -17.85 6.03 -55.06
C SER A 5 -17.77 6.05 -53.54
N ARG A 6 -16.90 5.23 -52.94
CA ARG A 6 -16.65 5.26 -51.50
C ARG A 6 -15.94 6.56 -51.11
N LYS A 7 -16.71 7.46 -50.50
CA LYS A 7 -16.26 8.72 -49.91
C LYS A 7 -15.53 8.41 -48.60
N ILE A 8 -14.22 8.66 -48.56
CA ILE A 8 -13.43 8.63 -47.33
C ILE A 8 -13.79 9.88 -46.52
N ILE A 9 -14.36 9.70 -45.33
CA ILE A 9 -14.59 10.78 -44.37
C ILE A 9 -13.37 10.78 -43.44
N SER A 10 -12.48 11.77 -43.59
CA SER A 10 -11.48 12.09 -42.58
C SER A 10 -12.17 12.89 -41.47
N THR A 11 -12.24 12.33 -40.28
CA THR A 11 -12.64 13.08 -39.08
C THR A 11 -11.42 13.79 -38.52
N ASP A 12 -11.41 15.12 -38.67
CA ASP A 12 -10.47 16.03 -38.01
C ASP A 12 -10.64 15.92 -36.49
N ASN A 13 -9.67 15.29 -35.83
CA ASN A 13 -9.61 15.23 -34.38
C ASN A 13 -8.88 16.48 -33.87
N SER A 14 -9.60 17.59 -33.78
CA SER A 14 -9.11 18.84 -33.18
C SER A 14 -8.82 18.61 -31.69
N LEU A 15 -7.55 18.40 -31.35
CA LEU A 15 -7.06 18.36 -29.97
C LEU A 15 -7.16 19.77 -29.35
N THR A 16 -8.22 20.01 -28.60
CA THR A 16 -8.32 21.16 -27.70
C THR A 16 -7.40 20.91 -26.50
N THR A 17 -6.21 21.51 -26.51
CA THR A 17 -5.29 21.51 -25.35
C THR A 17 -5.79 22.51 -24.31
N CYS A 18 -6.31 22.00 -23.19
CA CYS A 18 -6.48 22.79 -21.97
C CYS A 18 -5.12 22.91 -21.27
N SER A 19 -4.48 24.06 -21.42
CA SER A 19 -3.30 24.44 -20.66
C SER A 19 -3.70 24.79 -19.23
N SER A 20 -3.59 23.83 -18.31
CA SER A 20 -3.62 24.10 -16.88
C SER A 20 -2.18 24.21 -16.39
N GLU A 21 -1.81 25.41 -15.95
CA GLU A 21 -0.50 25.72 -15.36
C GLU A 21 -0.22 24.80 -14.16
N ILE A 22 0.79 23.95 -14.28
CA ILE A 22 1.29 23.15 -13.16
C ILE A 22 2.08 24.09 -12.26
N SER A 23 1.42 24.52 -11.18
CA SER A 23 2.05 25.12 -10.01
C SER A 23 3.15 24.19 -9.50
N SER A 24 4.40 24.51 -9.80
CA SER A 24 5.59 23.83 -9.29
C SER A 24 5.71 24.09 -7.79
N PHE A 25 5.15 23.19 -6.98
CA PHE A 25 5.57 23.09 -5.59
C PHE A 25 7.01 22.58 -5.56
N PRO A 26 7.90 23.15 -4.74
CA PRO A 26 9.24 22.60 -4.58
C PRO A 26 9.09 21.17 -4.04
N VAL A 27 9.57 20.20 -4.80
CA VAL A 27 9.80 18.84 -4.32
C VAL A 27 10.90 18.98 -3.27
N SER A 28 10.52 19.18 -2.02
CA SER A 28 11.40 18.93 -0.89
C SER A 28 11.85 17.48 -1.03
N ASP A 29 13.17 17.27 -1.10
CA ASP A 29 13.80 15.95 -1.15
C ASP A 29 13.20 15.05 -0.06
N ILE A 30 12.18 14.27 -0.41
CA ILE A 30 11.70 13.19 0.44
C ILE A 30 12.84 12.18 0.39
N PRO A 31 13.45 11.81 1.53
CA PRO A 31 14.46 10.78 1.54
C PRO A 31 13.88 9.53 0.89
N ILE A 32 14.43 9.13 -0.25
CA ILE A 32 14.13 7.84 -0.85
C ILE A 32 14.66 6.83 0.16
N PRO A 33 13.82 6.00 0.81
CA PRO A 33 14.34 4.96 1.67
C PRO A 33 15.18 4.05 0.79
N ASN A 34 16.48 4.03 1.09
CA ASN A 34 17.44 3.11 0.49
C ASN A 34 16.87 1.70 0.69
N ALA A 35 16.39 1.07 -0.37
CA ALA A 35 15.79 -0.25 -0.34
C ALA A 35 16.88 -1.34 -0.20
N GLY A 36 17.70 -1.24 0.84
CA GLY A 36 18.42 -2.36 1.40
C GLY A 36 17.50 -3.01 2.42
N THR A 37 16.82 -4.07 2.03
CA THR A 37 16.04 -4.93 2.94
C THR A 37 16.98 -5.44 4.04
N ILE A 38 17.02 -4.78 5.20
CA ILE A 38 17.81 -5.26 6.35
C ILE A 38 17.04 -6.44 6.94
N LEU A 39 17.56 -7.65 6.72
CA LEU A 39 17.15 -8.82 7.48
C LEU A 39 17.68 -8.65 8.90
N SER A 40 16.78 -8.36 9.84
CA SER A 40 17.13 -8.19 11.24
C SER A 40 16.87 -9.49 12.00
N LEU A 41 17.76 -9.85 12.92
CA LEU A 41 17.50 -10.89 13.90
C LEU A 41 16.97 -10.20 15.16
N LYS A 42 15.74 -10.52 15.55
CA LYS A 42 15.26 -10.16 16.88
C LYS A 42 16.04 -10.99 17.91
N HIS A 43 16.44 -10.41 19.03
CA HIS A 43 17.29 -11.08 20.01
C HIS A 43 16.68 -12.44 20.43
N ASN A 44 17.42 -13.54 20.22
CA ASN A 44 17.00 -14.93 20.44
C ASN A 44 15.85 -15.46 19.55
N ASP A 45 15.62 -14.86 18.39
CA ASP A 45 14.63 -15.31 17.42
C ASP A 45 15.23 -15.37 16.01
N ASN A 46 15.38 -16.59 15.49
CA ASN A 46 16.03 -16.84 14.20
C ASN A 46 15.08 -16.69 13.00
N ARG A 47 13.84 -16.26 13.22
CA ARG A 47 12.89 -16.03 12.12
C ARG A 47 13.31 -14.83 11.28
N PRO A 48 12.94 -14.80 9.98
CA PRO A 48 13.30 -13.71 9.09
C PRO A 48 12.46 -12.47 9.39
N TYR A 49 13.07 -11.41 9.94
CA TYR A 49 12.42 -10.12 10.08
C TYR A 49 12.91 -9.12 9.05
N LEU A 50 12.00 -8.25 8.62
CA LEU A 50 12.25 -7.10 7.78
C LEU A 50 11.95 -5.82 8.57
N GLU A 51 12.83 -4.84 8.48
CA GLU A 51 12.53 -3.47 8.89
C GLU A 51 11.58 -2.81 7.87
N ILE A 52 10.44 -2.33 8.36
CA ILE A 52 9.36 -1.74 7.57
C ILE A 52 9.10 -0.34 8.11
N GLY A 53 9.29 0.65 7.24
CA GLY A 53 8.90 2.03 7.52
C GLY A 53 7.37 2.19 7.44
N ILE A 54 6.77 2.71 8.50
CA ILE A 54 5.37 3.15 8.54
C ILE A 54 5.40 4.63 8.92
N GLY A 55 5.16 5.50 7.92
CA GLY A 55 5.29 6.95 8.12
C GLY A 55 6.72 7.32 8.52
N SER A 56 6.90 7.92 9.70
CA SER A 56 8.20 8.33 10.23
C SER A 56 8.78 7.36 11.27
N LYS A 57 8.28 6.11 11.32
CA LYS A 57 8.67 5.12 12.33
C LYS A 57 9.02 3.81 11.63
N ASP A 58 10.04 3.15 12.13
CA ASP A 58 10.43 1.82 11.64
C ASP A 58 9.92 0.74 12.60
N ILE A 59 9.39 -0.34 12.05
CA ILE A 59 8.97 -1.53 12.80
C ILE A 59 9.63 -2.78 12.23
N LEU A 60 9.71 -3.83 13.05
CA LEU A 60 10.11 -5.15 12.58
C LEU A 60 8.86 -5.97 12.19
N GLY A 61 8.74 -6.30 10.90
CA GLY A 61 7.76 -7.24 10.38
C GLY A 61 8.37 -8.63 10.22
N LEU A 62 7.62 -9.67 10.57
CA LEU A 62 8.00 -11.06 10.29
C LEU A 62 7.67 -11.39 8.83
N ILE A 63 8.63 -11.92 8.08
CA ILE A 63 8.36 -12.49 6.76
C ILE A 63 7.74 -13.88 6.97
N ASP A 64 6.43 -13.97 6.78
CA ASP A 64 5.67 -15.21 6.95
C ASP A 64 5.09 -15.68 5.61
N THR A 65 5.75 -16.67 5.00
CA THR A 65 5.31 -17.28 3.74
C THR A 65 4.04 -18.12 3.89
N GLY A 66 3.61 -18.42 5.12
CA GLY A 66 2.34 -19.09 5.40
C GLY A 66 1.15 -18.13 5.38
N SER A 67 1.39 -16.82 5.38
CA SER A 67 0.33 -15.80 5.30
C SER A 67 0.10 -15.36 3.86
N ASN A 68 -1.17 -15.19 3.50
CA ASN A 68 -1.59 -14.62 2.22
C ASN A 68 -1.91 -13.12 2.29
N ILE A 69 -1.86 -12.53 3.49
CA ILE A 69 -2.14 -11.13 3.75
C ILE A 69 -1.14 -10.54 4.76
N SER A 70 -0.93 -9.23 4.71
CA SER A 70 -0.14 -8.52 5.71
C SER A 70 -1.00 -8.20 6.94
N ILE A 71 -0.47 -8.52 8.12
CA ILE A 71 -1.16 -8.28 9.39
C ILE A 71 -0.32 -7.38 10.30
N LEU A 72 -1.00 -6.41 10.90
CA LEU A 72 -0.53 -5.59 12.00
C LEU A 72 -1.19 -6.09 13.28
N GLY A 73 -0.37 -6.50 14.25
CA GLY A 73 -0.87 -6.94 15.56
C GLY A 73 -1.29 -5.76 16.44
N LYS A 74 -1.89 -6.07 17.59
CA LYS A 74 -2.32 -5.09 18.59
C LYS A 74 -1.32 -3.97 18.90
N PRO A 75 0.00 -4.20 19.05
CA PRO A 75 0.95 -3.11 19.34
C PRO A 75 0.96 -2.02 18.26
N SER A 76 0.66 -2.39 17.01
CA SER A 76 0.60 -1.46 15.89
C SER A 76 -0.58 -0.50 15.99
N LEU A 77 -1.66 -0.81 16.73
CA LEU A 77 -2.78 0.13 16.91
C LEU A 77 -2.35 1.44 17.55
N TYR A 78 -1.45 1.37 18.55
CA TYR A 78 -0.89 2.56 19.17
C TYR A 78 -0.08 3.38 18.15
N LEU A 79 0.73 2.71 17.34
CA LEU A 79 1.53 3.34 16.30
C LEU A 79 0.67 4.04 15.24
N LEU A 80 -0.42 3.39 14.78
CA LEU A 80 -1.34 3.98 13.81
C LEU A 80 -1.98 5.25 14.37
N SER A 81 -2.36 5.26 15.64
CA SER A 81 -2.88 6.43 16.33
C SER A 81 -1.85 7.56 16.44
N GLU A 82 -0.61 7.25 16.85
CA GLU A 82 0.49 8.22 16.96
C GLU A 82 0.79 8.90 15.61
N LEU A 83 0.74 8.12 14.53
CA LEU A 83 0.99 8.59 13.16
C LEU A 83 -0.25 9.21 12.49
N ASN A 84 -1.38 9.30 13.20
CA ASN A 84 -2.66 9.76 12.68
C ASN A 84 -3.06 9.03 11.37
N LEU A 85 -2.72 7.73 11.28
CA LEU A 85 -3.10 6.88 10.16
C LEU A 85 -4.52 6.38 10.35
N ASN A 86 -5.39 6.71 9.40
CA ASN A 86 -6.80 6.33 9.45
C ASN A 86 -6.97 4.83 9.21
N LEU A 87 -7.45 4.14 10.24
CA LEU A 87 -7.91 2.76 10.12
C LEU A 87 -9.24 2.73 9.36
N GLN A 88 -9.28 2.03 8.23
CA GLN A 88 -10.52 1.77 7.53
C GLN A 88 -11.18 0.55 8.16
N TYR A 89 -12.21 0.78 8.97
CA TYR A 89 -12.91 -0.28 9.68
C TYR A 89 -13.52 -1.30 8.70
N ASP A 90 -13.19 -2.57 8.94
CA ASP A 90 -13.71 -3.72 8.21
C ASP A 90 -13.73 -4.91 9.15
N LEU A 91 -14.91 -5.19 9.69
CA LEU A 91 -15.16 -6.31 10.60
C LEU A 91 -15.59 -7.59 9.86
N SER A 92 -15.73 -7.53 8.54
CA SER A 92 -16.14 -8.67 7.72
C SER A 92 -14.96 -9.60 7.44
N THR A 93 -13.75 -9.05 7.39
CA THR A 93 -12.52 -9.83 7.18
C THR A 93 -12.15 -10.58 8.47
N GLN A 94 -11.95 -11.89 8.32
CA GLN A 94 -11.52 -12.78 9.40
C GLN A 94 -10.27 -13.55 8.97
N VAL A 95 -9.39 -13.81 9.91
CA VAL A 95 -8.10 -14.45 9.65
C VAL A 95 -7.92 -15.65 10.56
N HIS A 96 -7.39 -16.74 10.02
CA HIS A 96 -6.95 -17.87 10.81
C HIS A 96 -5.52 -17.63 11.27
N THR A 97 -5.33 -17.51 12.58
CA THR A 97 -4.00 -17.34 13.16
C THR A 97 -3.29 -18.68 13.37
N ALA A 98 -1.98 -18.65 13.60
CA ALA A 98 -1.14 -19.85 13.72
C ALA A 98 -1.59 -20.82 14.84
N ASP A 99 -2.33 -20.34 15.84
CA ASP A 99 -2.96 -21.13 16.89
C ASP A 99 -4.33 -21.71 16.49
N SER A 100 -4.63 -21.70 15.18
CA SER A 100 -5.90 -22.15 14.58
C SER A 100 -7.14 -21.39 15.05
N LYS A 101 -6.97 -20.22 15.69
CA LYS A 101 -8.10 -19.36 16.06
C LYS A 101 -8.51 -18.49 14.90
N LEU A 102 -9.81 -18.27 14.80
CA LEU A 102 -10.39 -17.29 13.90
C LEU A 102 -10.46 -15.94 14.63
N GLN A 103 -9.88 -14.91 14.03
CA GLN A 103 -9.88 -13.56 14.58
C GLN A 103 -10.52 -12.60 13.59
N CYS A 104 -11.44 -11.76 14.08
CA CYS A 104 -11.98 -10.67 13.29
C CYS A 104 -10.96 -9.55 13.19
N CYS A 105 -10.76 -9.04 11.97
CA CYS A 105 -10.01 -7.81 11.78
C CYS A 105 -10.81 -6.63 12.34
N LEU A 106 -10.10 -5.64 12.87
CA LEU A 106 -10.69 -4.33 13.19
C LEU A 106 -10.88 -3.50 11.93
N GLY A 107 -10.01 -3.71 10.94
CA GLY A 107 -9.99 -3.00 9.68
C GLY A 107 -8.65 -3.16 8.98
N TYR A 108 -8.36 -2.24 8.07
CA TYR A 108 -7.08 -2.20 7.38
C TYR A 108 -6.56 -0.76 7.24
N VAL A 109 -5.24 -0.66 7.07
CA VAL A 109 -4.55 0.57 6.65
C VAL A 109 -3.89 0.29 5.30
N SER A 110 -3.90 1.29 4.41
CA SER A 110 -3.16 1.22 3.16
C SER A 110 -1.82 1.92 3.36
N LEU A 111 -0.73 1.16 3.33
CA LEU A 111 0.63 1.68 3.45
C LEU A 111 1.22 1.86 2.06
N GLN A 112 1.81 3.01 1.79
CA GLN A 112 2.47 3.25 0.52
C GLN A 112 3.93 2.80 0.59
N ASN A 113 4.32 1.88 -0.29
CA ASN A 113 5.72 1.66 -0.64
C ASN A 113 6.05 2.49 -1.89
N SER A 114 7.34 2.56 -2.25
CA SER A 114 7.89 3.22 -3.43
C SER A 114 7.14 2.94 -4.74
N THR A 115 6.51 1.76 -4.87
CA THR A 115 5.85 1.33 -6.10
C THR A 115 4.34 1.07 -5.94
N GLU A 116 3.85 0.78 -4.73
CA GLU A 116 2.53 0.16 -4.55
C GLU A 116 1.91 0.52 -3.19
N PHE A 117 0.58 0.49 -3.11
CA PHE A 117 -0.14 0.49 -1.84
C PHE A 117 -0.37 -0.94 -1.36
N VAL A 118 0.09 -1.24 -0.14
CA VAL A 118 -0.10 -2.52 0.52
C VAL A 118 -1.21 -2.39 1.55
N LYS A 119 -2.21 -3.27 1.47
CA LYS A 119 -3.26 -3.38 2.50
C LYS A 119 -2.75 -4.22 3.66
N CYS A 120 -2.72 -3.62 4.85
CA CYS A 120 -2.35 -4.29 6.09
C CYS A 120 -3.57 -4.36 7.01
N PHE A 121 -4.03 -5.57 7.30
CA PHE A 121 -5.16 -5.80 8.21
C PHE A 121 -4.71 -5.72 9.66
N VAL A 122 -5.58 -5.20 10.53
CA VAL A 122 -5.28 -5.03 11.94
C VAL A 122 -6.11 -6.01 12.77
N ILE A 123 -5.43 -6.80 13.61
CA ILE A 123 -6.08 -7.73 14.55
C ILE A 123 -5.90 -7.28 16.00
N PRO A 124 -6.89 -7.53 16.89
CA PRO A 124 -6.94 -7.02 18.27
C PRO A 124 -5.98 -7.69 19.28
#